data_AF-A0A7X8QHW1-F1
#
_entry.id   AF-A0A7X8QHW1-F1
#
_cell.length_a   1.000
_cell.length_b   1.000
_cell.length_c   1.000
_cell.angle_alpha   90.00
_cell.angle_beta   90.00
_cell.angle_gamma   90.00
#
_symmetry.space_group_name_H-M   'P 1'
#
loop_
_entity.id
_entity.type
_entity.pdbx_description
1 polymer ?
#
loop_
_entity_poly.entity_id
_entity_poly.type
_entity_poly.pdbx_seq_one_letter_code
_entity_poly.pdbx_strand_id
1 'polypeptide(L)'
;MDTIIMTIVVFSGISAVLAAILTISDRTVNNYGDVTLTINEDKNYTVKGGTSLLDTLRNEKIFIPSACGGKGTCGYCKVVVLEGGGPVLATEKPLLTKEELDNYTRLSCQCKVKQNIRIEIPEDLFNVKEYAVVVEKMEKLTSTIKKLTFNLGEEEINFKPGQYVQLKAPAYEGNDEEVYRAYSIASSVNDKHTLELLIGYTGGIATTYVHYHLKEGDTAYINGPYGDFYYHEGEGPIVLAGAGTGMAPLISILQYMADNNIMRDTLFFFGARTMEDLFLLDKIKAFEEKLNLKFIPALSREESPEWKGERGRVPQAIEKHIEDGSNYSAYLCGSPAMIDSIVEALVKKNVPPDKIYYDKF
;
A
#
# COMPACT_ATOMS: atom_id res chain seq x y z
N MET A 1 -36.30 25.85 35.47
CA MET A 1 -36.56 24.54 34.83
C MET A 1 -37.09 24.73 33.42
N ASP A 2 -38.12 25.57 33.25
CA ASP A 2 -38.80 25.81 31.96
C ASP A 2 -37.89 26.34 30.85
N THR A 3 -36.99 27.27 31.16
CA THR A 3 -36.05 27.82 30.17
C THR A 3 -35.08 26.77 29.63
N ILE A 4 -34.64 25.83 30.48
CA ILE A 4 -33.74 24.74 30.09
C ILE A 4 -34.49 23.74 29.20
N ILE A 5 -35.71 23.35 29.59
CA ILE A 5 -36.57 22.44 28.82
C ILE A 5 -36.90 23.05 27.45
N MET A 6 -37.27 24.33 27.42
CA MET A 6 -37.58 25.03 26.18
C MET A 6 -36.36 25.12 25.24
N THR A 7 -35.17 25.38 25.80
CA THR A 7 -33.93 25.42 25.02
C THR A 7 -33.60 24.06 24.41
N ILE A 8 -33.73 22.97 25.20
CA ILE A 8 -33.49 21.60 24.73
C ILE A 8 -34.48 21.24 23.60
N VAL A 9 -35.77 21.58 23.75
CA VAL A 9 -36.80 21.30 22.75
C VAL A 9 -36.52 22.06 21.46
N VAL A 10 -36.20 23.35 21.54
CA VAL A 10 -35.91 24.18 20.35
C VAL A 10 -34.66 23.66 19.64
N PHE A 11 -33.58 23.39 20.37
CA PHE A 11 -32.34 22.91 19.78
C PHE A 11 -32.48 21.52 19.14
N SER A 12 -33.19 20.60 19.81
CA SER A 12 -33.49 19.27 19.28
C SER A 12 -34.39 19.34 18.05
N GLY A 13 -35.39 20.23 18.07
CA GLY A 13 -36.28 20.47 16.93
C GLY A 13 -35.54 20.99 15.71
N ILE A 14 -34.67 21.99 15.88
CA ILE A 14 -33.83 22.52 14.79
C ILE A 14 -32.90 21.43 14.24
N SER A 15 -32.26 20.65 15.12
CA SER A 15 -31.37 19.56 14.72
C SER A 15 -32.11 18.47 13.94
N ALA A 16 -33.32 18.10 14.38
CA ALA A 16 -34.17 17.13 13.71
C ALA A 16 -34.64 17.64 12.33
N VAL A 17 -35.00 18.93 12.22
CA VAL A 17 -35.37 19.54 10.94
C VAL A 17 -34.19 19.56 9.97
N LEU A 18 -33.00 19.95 10.43
CA LEU A 18 -31.78 19.91 9.60
C LEU A 18 -31.46 18.48 9.14
N ALA A 19 -31.53 17.49 10.04
CA ALA A 19 -31.33 16.09 9.69
C ALA A 19 -32.37 15.59 8.66
N ALA A 20 -33.64 16.00 8.81
CA ALA A 20 -34.70 15.66 7.87
C ALA A 20 -34.46 16.30 6.49
N ILE A 21 -34.07 17.57 6.44
CA ILE A 21 -33.73 18.27 5.18
C ILE A 21 -32.55 17.57 4.50
N LEU A 22 -31.48 17.23 5.24
CA LEU A 22 -30.34 16.49 4.68
C LEU A 22 -30.75 15.12 4.14
N THR A 23 -31.59 14.39 4.88
CA THR A 23 -32.10 13.07 4.45
C THR A 23 -32.96 13.17 3.19
N ILE A 24 -33.83 14.19 3.09
CA ILE A 24 -34.65 14.42 1.91
C ILE A 24 -33.79 14.84 0.72
N SER A 25 -32.81 15.73 0.95
CA SER A 25 -31.85 16.17 -0.06
C SER A 25 -31.05 15.00 -0.62
N ASP A 26 -30.54 14.12 0.25
CA ASP A 26 -29.81 12.93 -0.16
C ASP A 26 -30.70 11.98 -0.99
N ARG A 27 -31.96 11.81 -0.58
CA ARG A 27 -32.93 10.96 -1.30
C ARG A 27 -33.39 11.53 -2.66
N THR A 28 -33.41 12.84 -2.82
CA THR A 28 -34.00 13.51 -4.01
C THR A 28 -32.97 14.10 -4.96
N VAL A 29 -31.90 14.70 -4.45
CA VAL A 29 -30.84 15.37 -5.23
C VAL A 29 -29.67 14.43 -5.48
N ASN A 30 -29.34 13.56 -4.53
CA ASN A 30 -28.18 12.66 -4.61
C ASN A 30 -28.53 11.25 -5.13
N ASN A 31 -29.78 11.04 -5.54
CA ASN A 31 -30.25 9.79 -6.12
C ASN A 31 -30.16 9.84 -7.66
N TYR A 32 -29.02 9.41 -8.20
CA TYR A 32 -28.77 9.36 -9.64
C TYR A 32 -29.42 8.17 -10.34
N GLY A 33 -30.17 7.34 -9.59
CA GLY A 33 -30.81 6.12 -10.11
C GLY A 33 -29.80 5.01 -10.40
N ASP A 34 -30.30 3.97 -11.07
CA ASP A 34 -29.49 2.89 -11.59
C ASP A 34 -28.87 3.32 -12.91
N VAL A 35 -27.56 3.11 -13.05
CA VAL A 35 -26.78 3.46 -14.24
C VAL A 35 -26.03 2.23 -14.74
N THR A 36 -25.76 2.20 -16.04
CA THR A 36 -25.01 1.11 -16.66
C THR A 36 -23.51 1.42 -16.62
N LEU A 37 -22.75 0.52 -15.99
CA LEU A 37 -21.29 0.48 -16.03
C LEU A 37 -20.87 -0.58 -17.05
N THR A 38 -20.21 -0.15 -18.13
CA THR A 38 -19.65 -1.03 -19.15
C THR A 38 -18.14 -1.08 -19.00
N ILE A 39 -17.57 -2.27 -18.93
CA ILE A 39 -16.13 -2.51 -18.77
C ILE A 39 -15.65 -3.36 -19.95
N ASN A 40 -14.59 -2.93 -20.64
CA ASN A 40 -13.96 -3.64 -21.77
C ASN A 40 -14.94 -4.04 -22.89
N GLU A 41 -15.94 -3.17 -23.15
CA GLU A 41 -17.01 -3.31 -24.15
C GLU A 41 -18.04 -4.44 -23.92
N ASP A 42 -17.70 -5.51 -23.22
CA ASP A 42 -18.53 -6.72 -23.10
C ASP A 42 -19.20 -6.90 -21.73
N LYS A 43 -18.59 -6.41 -20.64
CA LYS A 43 -19.10 -6.59 -19.28
C LYS A 43 -19.98 -5.42 -18.87
N ASN A 44 -21.28 -5.68 -18.71
CA ASN A 44 -22.28 -4.67 -18.33
C ASN A 44 -22.83 -4.94 -16.93
N TYR A 45 -22.76 -3.95 -16.06
CA TYR A 45 -23.25 -3.97 -14.68
C TYR A 45 -24.29 -2.88 -14.48
N THR A 46 -25.37 -3.19 -13.76
CA THR A 46 -26.34 -2.20 -13.32
C THR A 46 -25.98 -1.78 -11.90
N VAL A 47 -25.49 -0.55 -11.75
CA VAL A 47 -24.95 -0.04 -10.49
C VAL A 47 -25.69 1.21 -10.04
N LYS A 48 -25.75 1.44 -8.74
CA LYS A 48 -26.36 2.65 -8.19
C LYS A 48 -25.41 3.84 -8.38
N GLY A 49 -25.91 4.93 -8.97
CA GLY A 49 -25.13 6.15 -9.12
C GLY A 49 -24.94 6.93 -7.80
N GLY A 50 -23.88 7.75 -7.74
CA GLY A 50 -23.57 8.68 -6.64
C GLY A 50 -22.23 8.42 -5.95
N THR A 51 -21.71 7.19 -6.00
CA THR A 51 -20.43 6.81 -5.39
C THR A 51 -19.23 7.09 -6.29
N SER A 52 -18.01 6.93 -5.74
CA SER A 52 -16.81 6.92 -6.58
C SER A 52 -16.79 5.67 -7.45
N LEU A 53 -16.14 5.74 -8.62
CA LEU A 53 -15.96 4.61 -9.50
C LEU A 53 -15.16 3.48 -8.81
N LEU A 54 -14.19 3.83 -7.96
CA LEU A 54 -13.45 2.85 -7.15
C LEU A 54 -14.38 2.05 -6.24
N ASP A 55 -15.28 2.72 -5.52
CA ASP A 55 -16.21 2.04 -4.60
C ASP A 55 -17.26 1.25 -5.36
N THR A 56 -17.76 1.80 -6.48
CA THR A 56 -18.68 1.10 -7.38
C THR A 56 -18.08 -0.20 -7.90
N LEU A 57 -16.83 -0.16 -8.39
CA LEU A 57 -16.13 -1.37 -8.86
C LEU A 57 -15.91 -2.37 -7.73
N ARG A 58 -15.51 -1.90 -6.54
CA ARG A 58 -15.31 -2.77 -5.37
C ARG A 58 -16.60 -3.49 -4.95
N ASN A 59 -17.74 -2.82 -5.01
CA ASN A 59 -19.04 -3.42 -4.67
C ASN A 59 -19.40 -4.55 -5.64
N GLU A 60 -19.03 -4.41 -6.92
CA GLU A 60 -19.14 -5.46 -7.94
C GLU A 60 -18.00 -6.48 -7.89
N LYS A 61 -17.19 -6.48 -6.81
CA LYS A 61 -16.01 -7.36 -6.61
C LYS A 61 -14.93 -7.22 -7.68
N ILE A 62 -14.82 -6.03 -8.28
CA ILE A 62 -13.76 -5.65 -9.20
C ILE A 62 -12.79 -4.75 -8.45
N PHE A 63 -11.58 -5.24 -8.19
CA PHE A 63 -10.63 -4.54 -7.34
C PHE A 63 -9.59 -3.77 -8.15
N ILE A 64 -9.62 -2.44 -8.04
CA ILE A 64 -8.61 -1.55 -8.60
C ILE A 64 -7.60 -1.18 -7.52
N PRO A 65 -6.28 -1.20 -7.80
CA PRO A 65 -5.25 -0.85 -6.83
C PRO A 65 -5.45 0.57 -6.28
N SER A 66 -5.40 0.71 -4.95
CA SER A 66 -5.59 2.00 -4.29
C SER A 66 -4.89 2.08 -2.93
N ALA A 67 -3.59 2.34 -2.90
CA ALA A 67 -2.80 2.36 -1.66
C ALA A 67 -3.35 3.35 -0.61
N CYS A 68 -3.81 4.52 -1.05
CA CYS A 68 -4.40 5.54 -0.17
C CYS A 68 -5.86 5.25 0.26
N GLY A 69 -6.47 4.18 -0.22
CA GLY A 69 -7.88 3.85 0.03
C GLY A 69 -8.86 4.93 -0.43
N GLY A 70 -8.59 5.52 -1.60
CA GLY A 70 -9.50 6.44 -2.28
C GLY A 70 -9.40 7.91 -1.88
N LYS A 71 -8.36 8.32 -1.14
CA LYS A 71 -8.12 9.72 -0.77
C LYS A 71 -7.51 10.59 -1.89
N GLY A 72 -7.19 9.99 -3.04
CA GLY A 72 -6.71 10.72 -4.22
C GLY A 72 -5.26 11.22 -4.11
N THR A 73 -4.39 10.50 -3.39
CA THR A 73 -3.00 10.91 -3.15
C THR A 73 -1.94 9.98 -3.75
N CYS A 74 -2.26 8.70 -4.00
CA CYS A 74 -1.27 7.71 -4.47
C CYS A 74 -1.18 7.55 -5.99
N GLY A 75 -2.23 7.92 -6.74
CA GLY A 75 -2.25 7.76 -8.20
C GLY A 75 -2.34 6.32 -8.74
N TYR A 76 -2.45 5.28 -7.89
CA TYR A 76 -2.51 3.89 -8.37
C TYR A 76 -3.86 3.49 -8.97
N CYS A 77 -4.95 4.18 -8.64
CA CYS A 77 -6.30 3.81 -9.09
C CYS A 77 -6.64 4.33 -10.50
N LYS A 78 -5.67 4.26 -11.43
CA LYS A 78 -5.82 4.74 -12.80
C LYS A 78 -6.70 3.79 -13.60
N VAL A 79 -7.67 4.37 -14.31
CA VAL A 79 -8.59 3.67 -15.22
C VAL A 79 -8.85 4.56 -16.42
N VAL A 80 -9.06 3.97 -17.59
CA VAL A 80 -9.45 4.73 -18.78
C VAL A 80 -10.96 4.89 -18.79
N VAL A 81 -11.46 6.12 -18.94
CA VAL A 81 -12.90 6.41 -18.97
C VAL A 81 -13.27 6.93 -20.36
N LEU A 82 -13.83 6.04 -21.19
CA LEU A 82 -14.17 6.31 -22.58
C LEU A 82 -15.43 7.18 -22.71
N GLU A 83 -16.42 6.94 -21.85
CA GLU A 83 -17.69 7.69 -21.83
C GLU A 83 -18.15 7.91 -20.39
N GLY A 84 -18.70 9.08 -20.09
CA GLY A 84 -19.16 9.43 -18.74
C GLY A 84 -18.06 10.02 -17.85
N GLY A 85 -18.21 9.92 -16.52
CA GLY A 85 -17.19 10.32 -15.54
C GLY A 85 -16.96 11.83 -15.32
N GLY A 86 -17.54 12.69 -16.15
CA GLY A 86 -17.43 14.16 -16.02
C GLY A 86 -16.02 14.69 -16.31
N PRO A 87 -15.70 15.96 -16.00
CA PRO A 87 -14.38 16.54 -16.24
C PRO A 87 -13.34 16.03 -15.24
N VAL A 88 -12.06 16.04 -15.65
CA VAL A 88 -10.91 15.75 -14.76
C VAL A 88 -10.83 16.78 -13.64
N LEU A 89 -10.82 16.31 -12.40
CA LEU A 89 -10.80 17.15 -11.21
C LEU A 89 -9.40 17.69 -10.92
N ALA A 90 -9.33 18.80 -10.19
CA ALA A 90 -8.05 19.40 -9.77
C ALA A 90 -7.23 18.47 -8.86
N THR A 91 -7.89 17.55 -8.14
CA THR A 91 -7.25 16.53 -7.32
C THR A 91 -6.58 15.42 -8.15
N GLU A 92 -7.02 15.21 -9.40
CA GLU A 92 -6.48 14.18 -10.28
C GLU A 92 -5.25 14.68 -11.05
N LYS A 93 -5.29 15.92 -11.53
CA LYS A 93 -4.26 16.49 -12.43
C LYS A 93 -2.80 16.33 -11.95
N PRO A 94 -2.45 16.49 -10.66
CA PRO A 94 -1.07 16.33 -10.21
C PRO A 94 -0.53 14.90 -10.31
N LEU A 95 -1.42 13.91 -10.43
CA LEU A 95 -1.09 12.48 -10.42
C LEU A 95 -1.19 11.84 -11.82
N LEU A 96 -1.53 12.63 -12.83
CA LEU A 96 -1.71 12.19 -14.22
C LEU A 96 -0.69 12.88 -15.12
N THR A 97 -0.05 12.10 -15.99
CA THR A 97 0.82 12.63 -17.04
C THR A 97 -0.02 13.24 -18.17
N LYS A 98 0.63 13.99 -19.07
CA LYS A 98 -0.05 14.53 -20.26
C LYS A 98 -0.58 13.41 -21.16
N GLU A 99 0.22 12.38 -21.40
CA GLU A 99 -0.16 11.21 -22.17
C GLU A 99 -1.35 10.48 -21.55
N GLU A 100 -1.37 10.33 -20.22
CA GLU A 100 -2.50 9.74 -19.51
C GLU A 100 -3.79 10.56 -19.66
N LEU A 101 -3.69 11.89 -19.60
CA LEU A 101 -4.83 12.78 -19.83
C LEU A 101 -5.36 12.68 -21.27
N ASP A 102 -4.44 12.61 -22.24
CA ASP A 102 -4.78 12.49 -23.67
C ASP A 102 -5.44 11.12 -23.98
N ASN A 103 -5.09 10.08 -23.20
CA ASN A 103 -5.69 8.75 -23.27
C ASN A 103 -6.92 8.57 -22.35
N TYR A 104 -7.55 9.65 -21.89
CA TYR A 104 -8.76 9.63 -21.05
C TYR A 104 -8.59 8.90 -19.70
N THR A 105 -7.37 8.81 -19.18
CA THR A 105 -7.11 8.22 -17.87
C THR A 105 -7.65 9.10 -16.75
N ARG A 106 -8.29 8.46 -15.78
CA ARG A 106 -8.89 9.07 -14.59
C ARG A 106 -8.45 8.33 -13.33
N LEU A 107 -8.56 9.00 -12.19
CA LEU A 107 -8.46 8.32 -10.90
C LEU A 107 -9.86 7.81 -10.51
N SER A 108 -10.06 6.49 -10.51
CA SER A 108 -11.36 5.89 -10.20
C SER A 108 -11.91 6.30 -8.83
N CYS A 109 -11.03 6.60 -7.85
CA CYS A 109 -11.48 7.09 -6.54
C CYS A 109 -12.04 8.52 -6.54
N GLN A 110 -11.66 9.35 -7.51
CA GLN A 110 -12.11 10.74 -7.62
C GLN A 110 -13.25 10.88 -8.65
N CYS A 111 -13.30 9.99 -9.64
CA CYS A 111 -14.36 9.92 -10.64
C CYS A 111 -15.68 9.48 -9.99
N LYS A 112 -16.74 10.28 -10.10
CA LYS A 112 -18.08 9.96 -9.57
C LYS A 112 -18.96 9.36 -10.66
N VAL A 113 -19.62 8.25 -10.34
CA VAL A 113 -20.53 7.55 -11.25
C VAL A 113 -21.93 8.19 -11.15
N LYS A 114 -22.26 9.12 -12.04
CA LYS A 114 -23.54 9.88 -12.03
C LYS A 114 -24.47 9.58 -13.21
N GLN A 115 -23.94 8.86 -14.20
CA GLN A 115 -24.58 8.54 -15.47
C GLN A 115 -23.94 7.25 -15.98
N ASN A 116 -24.48 6.69 -17.06
CA ASN A 116 -23.86 5.55 -17.74
C ASN A 116 -22.39 5.86 -18.05
N ILE A 117 -21.53 4.91 -17.74
CA ILE A 117 -20.08 5.09 -17.80
C ILE A 117 -19.47 3.88 -18.50
N ARG A 118 -18.59 4.14 -19.48
CA ARG A 118 -17.81 3.10 -20.15
C ARG A 118 -16.35 3.28 -19.79
N ILE A 119 -15.74 2.22 -19.28
CA ILE A 119 -14.35 2.22 -18.83
C ILE A 119 -13.57 1.06 -19.46
N GLU A 120 -12.26 1.20 -19.44
CA GLU A 120 -11.33 0.14 -19.81
C GLU A 120 -10.33 -0.06 -18.65
N ILE A 121 -10.15 -1.33 -18.28
CA ILE A 121 -9.20 -1.75 -17.25
C ILE A 121 -8.37 -2.93 -17.76
N PRO A 122 -7.11 -3.07 -17.32
CA PRO A 122 -6.27 -4.21 -17.67
C PRO A 122 -6.95 -5.54 -17.30
N GLU A 123 -6.86 -6.54 -18.18
CA GLU A 123 -7.51 -7.84 -17.96
C GLU A 123 -7.01 -8.53 -16.69
N ASP A 124 -5.74 -8.33 -16.33
CA ASP A 124 -5.12 -8.88 -15.12
C ASP A 124 -5.84 -8.48 -13.83
N LEU A 125 -6.51 -7.32 -13.81
CA LEU A 125 -7.26 -6.87 -12.63
C LEU A 125 -8.54 -7.67 -12.38
N PHE A 126 -9.07 -8.38 -13.39
CA PHE A 126 -10.19 -9.30 -13.17
C PHE A 126 -9.78 -10.58 -12.45
N ASN A 127 -8.48 -10.92 -12.44
CA ASN A 127 -7.97 -12.07 -11.71
C ASN A 127 -7.71 -11.76 -10.23
N VAL A 128 -7.76 -10.48 -9.84
CA VAL A 128 -7.61 -10.07 -8.46
C VAL A 128 -8.88 -10.40 -7.69
N LYS A 129 -8.74 -11.17 -6.60
CA LYS A 129 -9.84 -11.57 -5.73
C LYS A 129 -9.61 -11.17 -4.28
N GLU A 130 -10.67 -11.24 -3.51
CA GLU A 130 -10.66 -11.08 -2.06
C GLU A 130 -10.59 -12.45 -1.39
N TYR A 131 -9.77 -12.54 -0.36
CA TYR A 131 -9.51 -13.73 0.43
C TYR A 131 -9.98 -13.47 1.86
N ALA A 132 -10.77 -14.40 2.40
CA ALA A 132 -10.99 -14.51 3.84
C ALA A 132 -9.84 -15.32 4.43
N VAL A 133 -9.06 -14.71 5.32
CA VAL A 133 -7.84 -15.31 5.89
C VAL A 133 -7.92 -15.33 7.40
N VAL A 134 -7.27 -16.30 8.04
CA VAL A 134 -7.20 -16.39 9.50
C VAL A 134 -5.88 -15.77 9.97
N VAL A 135 -5.94 -14.91 11.00
CA VAL A 135 -4.74 -14.41 11.66
C VAL A 135 -4.13 -15.55 12.48
N GLU A 136 -3.13 -16.22 11.92
CA GLU A 136 -2.47 -17.33 12.60
C GLU A 136 -1.57 -16.84 13.74
N LYS A 137 -0.86 -15.72 13.52
CA LYS A 137 0.10 -15.21 14.49
C LYS A 137 0.29 -13.69 14.41
N MET A 138 0.49 -13.05 15.55
CA MET A 138 0.80 -11.62 15.68
C MET A 138 2.00 -11.41 16.61
N GLU A 139 3.12 -10.95 16.04
CA GLU A 139 4.37 -10.76 16.78
C GLU A 139 4.71 -9.28 16.88
N LYS A 140 5.03 -8.78 18.08
CA LYS A 140 5.55 -7.42 18.25
C LYS A 140 7.05 -7.41 17.90
N LEU A 141 7.41 -6.73 16.82
CA LEU A 141 8.79 -6.64 16.35
C LEU A 141 9.54 -5.45 16.96
N THR A 142 8.86 -4.31 17.09
CA THR A 142 9.39 -3.11 17.74
C THR A 142 8.30 -2.47 18.61
N SER A 143 8.58 -1.30 19.20
CA SER A 143 7.56 -0.50 19.91
C SER A 143 6.35 -0.14 19.04
N THR A 144 6.51 -0.06 17.72
CA THR A 144 5.49 0.42 16.78
C THR A 144 5.18 -0.54 15.64
N ILE A 145 5.94 -1.62 15.43
CA ILE A 145 5.75 -2.55 14.31
C ILE A 145 5.30 -3.92 14.83
N LYS A 146 4.24 -4.47 14.21
CA LYS A 146 3.79 -5.84 14.37
C LYS A 146 4.02 -6.63 13.07
N LYS A 147 4.44 -7.90 13.20
CA LYS A 147 4.36 -8.89 12.12
C LYS A 147 3.06 -9.65 12.27
N LEU A 148 2.29 -9.77 11.19
CA LEU A 148 1.10 -10.60 11.12
C LEU A 148 1.38 -11.74 10.16
N THR A 149 1.03 -12.96 10.55
CA THR A 149 1.03 -14.14 9.70
C THR A 149 -0.41 -14.56 9.47
N PHE A 150 -0.81 -14.62 8.20
CA PHE A 150 -2.15 -15.01 7.77
C PHE A 150 -2.10 -16.37 7.10
N ASN A 151 -3.09 -17.20 7.40
CA ASN A 151 -3.33 -18.48 6.75
C ASN A 151 -4.52 -18.37 5.79
N LEU A 152 -4.32 -18.73 4.53
CA LEU A 152 -5.31 -18.65 3.44
C LEU A 152 -6.20 -19.91 3.36
N GLY A 153 -5.92 -20.94 4.15
CA GLY A 153 -6.64 -22.21 4.10
C GLY A 153 -6.40 -22.94 2.78
N GLU A 154 -7.49 -23.30 2.10
CA GLU A 154 -7.42 -23.98 0.78
C GLU A 154 -7.15 -23.01 -0.38
N GLU A 155 -7.25 -21.69 -0.14
CA GLU A 155 -6.98 -20.70 -1.17
C GLU A 155 -5.48 -20.52 -1.40
N GLU A 156 -5.11 -20.27 -2.66
CA GLU A 156 -3.75 -19.93 -3.06
C GLU A 156 -3.67 -18.47 -3.53
N ILE A 157 -2.58 -17.80 -3.17
CA ILE A 157 -2.20 -16.51 -3.75
C ILE A 157 -0.85 -16.64 -4.46
N ASN A 158 -0.80 -16.20 -5.72
CA ASN A 158 0.42 -16.14 -6.51
C ASN A 158 0.80 -14.67 -6.68
N PHE A 159 2.00 -14.28 -6.23
CA PHE A 159 2.50 -12.92 -6.27
C PHE A 159 3.99 -12.89 -6.64
N LYS A 160 4.48 -11.72 -7.07
CA LYS A 160 5.90 -11.47 -7.32
C LYS A 160 6.57 -10.88 -6.07
N PRO A 161 7.83 -11.22 -5.77
CA PRO A 161 8.48 -10.81 -4.53
C PRO A 161 8.68 -9.30 -4.51
N GLY A 162 7.98 -8.61 -3.61
CA GLY A 162 7.90 -7.14 -3.53
C GLY A 162 6.49 -6.57 -3.64
N GLN A 163 5.55 -7.35 -4.20
CA GLN A 163 4.15 -6.96 -4.31
C GLN A 163 3.45 -6.80 -2.96
N TYR A 164 2.29 -6.16 -2.98
CA TYR A 164 1.48 -5.88 -1.80
C TYR A 164 0.06 -6.43 -1.93
N VAL A 165 -0.59 -6.59 -0.79
CA VAL A 165 -2.05 -6.82 -0.69
C VAL A 165 -2.71 -5.63 -0.02
N GLN A 166 -4.02 -5.50 -0.16
CA GLN A 166 -4.78 -4.55 0.66
C GLN A 166 -5.50 -5.28 1.78
N LEU A 167 -5.24 -4.88 3.01
CA LEU A 167 -5.96 -5.37 4.19
C LEU A 167 -7.19 -4.49 4.43
N LYS A 168 -8.35 -5.15 4.58
CA LYS A 168 -9.61 -4.53 5.00
C LYS A 168 -9.58 -4.30 6.50
N ALA A 169 -9.76 -3.05 6.90
CA ALA A 169 -10.13 -2.67 8.26
C ALA A 169 -11.65 -2.43 8.31
N PRO A 170 -12.42 -3.28 9.00
CA PRO A 170 -13.86 -3.10 9.15
C PRO A 170 -14.17 -1.93 10.10
N ALA A 171 -15.45 -1.62 10.27
CA ALA A 171 -15.90 -0.76 11.37
C ALA A 171 -15.56 -1.41 12.72
N TYR A 172 -15.17 -0.59 13.69
CA TYR A 172 -14.83 -1.00 15.05
C TYR A 172 -15.17 0.13 16.04
N GLU A 173 -15.13 -0.13 17.34
CA GLU A 173 -15.43 0.88 18.35
C GLU A 173 -14.55 2.13 18.18
N GLY A 174 -15.19 3.28 17.88
CA GLY A 174 -14.50 4.54 17.60
C GLY A 174 -14.23 4.84 16.12
N ASN A 175 -14.63 3.96 15.19
CA ASN A 175 -14.54 4.19 13.75
C ASN A 175 -15.62 3.41 12.99
N ASP A 176 -16.53 4.14 12.34
CA ASP A 176 -17.63 3.56 11.55
C ASP A 176 -17.27 3.39 10.06
N GLU A 177 -16.06 3.77 9.64
CA GLU A 177 -15.61 3.66 8.25
C GLU A 177 -14.90 2.34 7.98
N GLU A 178 -15.34 1.61 6.95
CA GLU A 178 -14.57 0.51 6.39
C GLU A 178 -13.53 1.02 5.39
N VAL A 179 -12.28 0.58 5.53
CA VAL A 179 -11.21 1.01 4.64
C VAL A 179 -10.29 -0.13 4.23
N TYR A 180 -9.76 -0.05 3.01
CA TYR A 180 -8.64 -0.89 2.56
C TYR A 180 -7.35 -0.09 2.59
N ARG A 181 -6.25 -0.71 3.03
CA ARG A 181 -4.89 -0.12 2.99
C ARG A 181 -3.88 -1.13 2.49
N ALA A 182 -2.95 -0.64 1.67
CA ALA A 182 -1.88 -1.45 1.11
C ALA A 182 -0.83 -1.79 2.16
N TYR A 183 -0.36 -3.04 2.13
CA TYR A 183 0.76 -3.54 2.92
C TYR A 183 1.54 -4.55 2.09
N SER A 184 2.85 -4.32 1.94
CA SER A 184 3.73 -5.24 1.23
C SER A 184 3.78 -6.62 1.87
N ILE A 185 3.87 -7.63 1.02
CA ILE A 185 4.05 -9.01 1.43
C ILE A 185 5.51 -9.21 1.82
N ALA A 186 5.74 -9.84 2.98
CA ALA A 186 7.06 -10.13 3.54
C ALA A 186 7.43 -11.64 3.49
N SER A 187 6.47 -12.50 3.16
CA SER A 187 6.67 -13.96 3.07
C SER A 187 7.28 -14.39 1.72
N SER A 188 7.65 -15.66 1.64
CA SER A 188 8.13 -16.30 0.40
C SER A 188 6.98 -16.44 -0.60
N VAL A 189 7.30 -16.29 -1.89
CA VAL A 189 6.38 -16.61 -3.00
C VAL A 189 6.13 -18.11 -3.18
N ASN A 190 6.96 -18.96 -2.57
CA ASN A 190 6.84 -20.41 -2.66
C ASN A 190 5.78 -20.97 -1.69
N ASP A 191 5.47 -20.23 -0.62
CA ASP A 191 4.36 -20.57 0.27
C ASP A 191 3.11 -19.80 -0.18
N LYS A 192 2.22 -20.50 -0.87
CA LYS A 192 1.00 -19.93 -1.44
C LYS A 192 -0.16 -19.83 -0.45
N HIS A 193 -0.03 -20.45 0.72
CA HIS A 193 -1.08 -20.50 1.73
C HIS A 193 -0.80 -19.59 2.93
N THR A 194 0.41 -19.01 3.00
CA THR A 194 0.81 -18.11 4.08
C THR A 194 1.22 -16.73 3.57
N LEU A 195 0.67 -15.68 4.18
CA LEU A 195 1.13 -14.31 3.95
C LEU A 195 1.63 -13.68 5.24
N GLU A 196 2.82 -13.09 5.20
CA GLU A 196 3.34 -12.28 6.28
C GLU A 196 3.28 -10.78 5.92
N LEU A 197 2.76 -9.94 6.81
CA LEU A 197 2.74 -8.47 6.66
C LEU A 197 3.45 -7.79 7.85
N LEU A 198 4.13 -6.68 7.59
CA LEU A 198 4.76 -5.85 8.63
C LEU A 198 4.02 -4.52 8.73
N ILE A 199 3.32 -4.31 9.85
CA ILE A 199 2.38 -3.18 10.01
C ILE A 199 2.84 -2.28 11.15
N GLY A 200 3.23 -1.06 10.78
CA GLY A 200 3.64 0.01 11.70
C GLY A 200 2.46 0.85 12.16
N TYR A 201 2.40 1.18 13.45
CA TYR A 201 1.35 2.02 14.00
C TYR A 201 1.53 3.49 13.63
N THR A 202 0.49 4.09 13.05
CA THR A 202 0.49 5.51 12.64
C THR A 202 -0.68 6.32 13.24
N GLY A 203 -1.58 5.67 13.99
CA GLY A 203 -2.83 6.26 14.45
C GLY A 203 -3.93 6.34 13.39
N GLY A 204 -3.67 5.90 12.14
CA GLY A 204 -4.69 5.79 11.09
C GLY A 204 -5.58 4.57 11.26
N ILE A 205 -6.81 4.64 10.72
CA ILE A 205 -7.89 3.65 10.87
C ILE A 205 -7.39 2.18 10.80
N ALA A 206 -6.74 1.80 9.70
CA ALA A 206 -6.28 0.42 9.51
C ALA A 206 -5.18 0.00 10.49
N THR A 207 -4.26 0.91 10.83
CA THR A 207 -3.20 0.59 11.80
C THR A 207 -3.74 0.51 13.22
N THR A 208 -4.74 1.31 13.56
CA THR A 208 -5.44 1.24 14.85
C THR A 208 -6.20 -0.08 14.98
N TYR A 209 -6.94 -0.48 13.92
CA TYR A 209 -7.58 -1.79 13.85
C TYR A 209 -6.59 -2.93 14.12
N VAL A 210 -5.49 -2.98 13.37
CA VAL A 210 -4.46 -4.03 13.50
C VAL A 210 -3.80 -4.02 14.89
N HIS A 211 -3.53 -2.84 15.45
CA HIS A 211 -2.78 -2.75 16.69
C HIS A 211 -3.62 -2.97 17.95
N TYR A 212 -4.92 -2.65 17.92
CA TYR A 212 -5.77 -2.65 19.12
C TYR A 212 -7.02 -3.53 19.05
N HIS A 213 -7.52 -3.87 17.86
CA HIS A 213 -8.80 -4.57 17.71
C HIS A 213 -8.65 -5.98 17.14
N LEU A 214 -7.74 -6.18 16.17
CA LEU A 214 -7.45 -7.48 15.56
C LEU A 214 -6.66 -8.38 16.51
N LYS A 215 -7.03 -9.66 16.56
CA LYS A 215 -6.40 -10.70 17.40
C LYS A 215 -6.05 -11.95 16.59
N GLU A 216 -5.15 -12.76 17.13
CA GLU A 216 -4.91 -14.11 16.65
C GLU A 216 -6.20 -14.94 16.70
N GLY A 217 -6.45 -15.71 15.64
CA GLY A 217 -7.67 -16.49 15.43
C GLY A 217 -8.79 -15.73 14.72
N ASP A 218 -8.73 -14.40 14.61
CA ASP A 218 -9.75 -13.63 13.90
C ASP A 218 -9.69 -13.88 12.39
N THR A 219 -10.84 -13.74 11.73
CA THR A 219 -10.91 -13.66 10.27
C THR A 219 -10.65 -12.22 9.82
N ALA A 220 -9.69 -12.06 8.91
CA ALA A 220 -9.41 -10.81 8.20
C ALA A 220 -9.71 -10.99 6.71
N TYR A 221 -9.83 -9.87 5.99
CA TYR A 221 -10.04 -9.88 4.54
C TYR A 221 -8.90 -9.13 3.86
N ILE A 222 -8.31 -9.76 2.85
CA ILE A 222 -7.28 -9.16 2.02
C ILE A 222 -7.68 -9.27 0.55
N ASN A 223 -7.25 -8.35 -0.28
CA ASN A 223 -7.33 -8.52 -1.74
C ASN A 223 -5.99 -8.20 -2.40
N GLY A 224 -5.78 -8.75 -3.59
CA GLY A 224 -4.54 -8.61 -4.34
C GLY A 224 -4.12 -9.90 -5.04
N PRO A 225 -2.84 -10.03 -5.42
CA PRO A 225 -1.76 -9.06 -5.19
C PRO A 225 -1.82 -7.85 -6.13
N TYR A 226 -1.06 -6.80 -5.80
CA TYR A 226 -0.85 -5.62 -6.64
C TYR A 226 0.61 -5.15 -6.60
N GLY A 227 0.92 -4.22 -7.49
CA GLY A 227 2.14 -3.44 -7.46
C GLY A 227 3.15 -3.87 -8.52
N ASP A 228 3.86 -2.87 -9.02
CA ASP A 228 4.93 -3.03 -10.02
C ASP A 228 6.32 -3.04 -9.40
N PHE A 229 6.41 -2.88 -8.08
CA PHE A 229 7.65 -3.05 -7.32
C PHE A 229 7.86 -4.54 -7.02
N TYR A 230 8.71 -5.20 -7.79
CA TYR A 230 9.10 -6.58 -7.56
C TYR A 230 10.52 -6.86 -8.05
N TYR A 231 11.08 -8.01 -7.69
CA TYR A 231 12.39 -8.43 -8.19
C TYR A 231 12.39 -8.57 -9.73
N HIS A 232 13.30 -7.87 -10.40
CA HIS A 232 13.55 -8.01 -11.82
C HIS A 232 14.80 -8.87 -12.06
N GLU A 233 14.65 -9.87 -12.93
CA GLU A 233 15.79 -10.66 -13.41
C GLU A 233 16.82 -9.76 -14.10
N GLY A 234 18.09 -10.09 -13.92
CA GLY A 234 19.18 -9.33 -14.49
C GLY A 234 20.54 -9.74 -13.91
N GLU A 235 21.57 -9.12 -14.47
CA GLU A 235 22.96 -9.33 -14.07
C GLU A 235 23.47 -8.16 -13.21
N GLY A 236 24.64 -8.36 -12.61
CA GLY A 236 25.33 -7.34 -11.81
C GLY A 236 24.79 -7.19 -10.38
N PRO A 237 25.42 -6.33 -9.56
CA PRO A 237 25.08 -6.20 -8.15
C PRO A 237 23.71 -5.56 -7.89
N ILE A 238 23.18 -5.79 -6.70
CA ILE A 238 21.90 -5.25 -6.23
C ILE A 238 22.13 -4.34 -5.03
N VAL A 239 21.43 -3.20 -5.01
CA VAL A 239 21.21 -2.41 -3.79
C VAL A 239 19.78 -2.62 -3.32
N LEU A 240 19.62 -3.08 -2.09
CA LEU A 240 18.35 -3.02 -1.37
C LEU A 240 18.44 -1.86 -0.38
N ALA A 241 17.42 -1.00 -0.33
CA ALA A 241 17.38 0.04 0.68
C ALA A 241 15.99 0.35 1.21
N GLY A 242 15.87 0.50 2.53
CA GLY A 242 14.61 0.88 3.13
C GLY A 242 14.70 1.30 4.58
N ALA A 243 13.54 1.58 5.18
CA ALA A 243 13.40 1.87 6.60
C ALA A 243 12.00 1.52 7.11
N GLY A 244 11.89 1.29 8.42
CA GLY A 244 10.62 0.95 9.06
C GLY A 244 9.98 -0.28 8.39
N THR A 245 8.69 -0.21 8.08
CA THR A 245 7.97 -1.30 7.41
C THR A 245 8.40 -1.54 5.96
N GLY A 246 9.20 -0.65 5.36
CA GLY A 246 9.85 -0.90 4.06
C GLY A 246 10.80 -2.11 4.06
N MET A 247 11.06 -2.70 5.24
CA MET A 247 11.67 -4.03 5.37
C MET A 247 10.87 -5.13 4.66
N ALA A 248 9.54 -5.04 4.64
CA ALA A 248 8.66 -6.12 4.18
C ALA A 248 8.96 -6.61 2.75
N PRO A 249 8.87 -5.75 1.71
CA PRO A 249 9.08 -6.23 0.36
C PRO A 249 10.56 -6.60 0.10
N LEU A 250 11.51 -5.98 0.80
CA LEU A 250 12.93 -6.30 0.68
C LEU A 250 13.24 -7.70 1.23
N ILE A 251 12.60 -8.09 2.34
CA ILE A 251 12.69 -9.46 2.88
C ILE A 251 12.05 -10.47 1.92
N SER A 252 10.94 -10.12 1.27
CA SER A 252 10.33 -10.99 0.24
C SER A 252 11.27 -11.20 -0.94
N ILE A 253 11.96 -10.15 -1.41
CA ILE A 253 12.99 -10.23 -2.45
C ILE A 253 14.17 -11.11 -2.00
N LEU A 254 14.72 -10.89 -0.80
CA LEU A 254 15.81 -11.71 -0.27
C LEU A 254 15.42 -13.18 -0.11
N GLN A 255 14.20 -13.45 0.33
CA GLN A 255 13.68 -14.82 0.43
C GLN A 255 13.59 -15.48 -0.94
N TYR A 256 13.06 -14.77 -1.94
CA TYR A 256 13.04 -15.27 -3.31
C TYR A 256 14.43 -15.56 -3.85
N MET A 257 15.40 -14.68 -3.61
CA MET A 257 16.80 -14.90 -4.00
C MET A 257 17.38 -16.13 -3.32
N ALA A 258 17.15 -16.31 -2.01
CA ALA A 258 17.64 -17.46 -1.26
C ALA A 258 17.01 -18.77 -1.73
N ASP A 259 15.70 -18.79 -1.96
CA ASP A 259 14.98 -19.98 -2.41
C ASP A 259 15.41 -20.43 -3.82
N ASN A 260 15.85 -19.50 -4.66
CA ASN A 260 16.27 -19.75 -6.04
C ASN A 260 17.80 -19.74 -6.24
N ASN A 261 18.59 -19.66 -5.16
CA ASN A 261 20.06 -19.61 -5.20
C ASN A 261 20.61 -18.47 -6.10
N ILE A 262 19.99 -17.30 -6.05
CA ILE A 262 20.41 -16.12 -6.83
C ILE A 262 21.59 -15.44 -6.12
N MET A 263 22.81 -15.73 -6.56
CA MET A 263 24.06 -15.28 -5.92
C MET A 263 24.58 -13.91 -6.42
N ARG A 264 23.67 -12.97 -6.72
CA ARG A 264 24.07 -11.60 -7.09
C ARG A 264 24.61 -10.87 -5.86
N ASP A 265 25.74 -10.19 -6.00
CA ASP A 265 26.31 -9.39 -4.92
C ASP A 265 25.29 -8.33 -4.48
N THR A 266 24.94 -8.34 -3.20
CA THR A 266 23.83 -7.55 -2.66
C THR A 266 24.28 -6.71 -1.48
N LEU A 267 24.10 -5.39 -1.60
CA LEU A 267 24.24 -4.45 -0.49
C LEU A 267 22.87 -4.09 0.04
N PHE A 268 22.58 -4.42 1.29
CA PHE A 268 21.31 -4.09 1.92
C PHE A 268 21.47 -2.99 2.97
N PHE A 269 21.09 -1.76 2.60
CA PHE A 269 21.11 -0.62 3.50
C PHE A 269 19.77 -0.47 4.22
N PHE A 270 19.79 -0.41 5.56
CA PHE A 270 18.54 -0.22 6.31
C PHE A 270 18.64 0.94 7.29
N GLY A 271 17.76 1.92 7.13
CA GLY A 271 17.70 3.10 7.98
C GLY A 271 16.84 2.88 9.22
N ALA A 272 17.37 3.21 10.40
CA ALA A 272 16.62 3.23 11.64
C ALA A 272 17.05 4.41 12.54
N ARG A 273 16.35 4.66 13.65
CA ARG A 273 16.74 5.75 14.57
C ARG A 273 17.81 5.28 15.54
N THR A 274 17.54 4.18 16.23
CA THR A 274 18.43 3.55 17.22
C THR A 274 18.51 2.04 17.01
N MET A 275 19.34 1.35 17.78
CA MET A 275 19.44 -0.12 17.72
C MET A 275 18.11 -0.84 18.02
N GLU A 276 17.24 -0.26 18.85
CA GLU A 276 15.92 -0.84 19.22
C GLU A 276 14.91 -0.85 18.07
N ASP A 277 15.14 -0.03 17.05
CA ASP A 277 14.30 0.04 15.85
C ASP A 277 14.73 -0.98 14.78
N LEU A 278 15.82 -1.73 15.00
CA LEU A 278 16.23 -2.84 14.14
C LEU A 278 15.48 -4.11 14.52
N PHE A 279 14.95 -4.82 13.53
CA PHE A 279 14.17 -6.04 13.73
C PHE A 279 14.43 -7.04 12.60
N LEU A 280 14.03 -8.30 12.80
CA LEU A 280 14.32 -9.42 11.89
C LEU A 280 15.83 -9.67 11.64
N LEU A 281 16.69 -9.25 12.57
CA LEU A 281 18.15 -9.41 12.45
C LEU A 281 18.57 -10.88 12.27
N ASP A 282 17.92 -11.81 12.96
CA ASP A 282 18.20 -13.24 12.81
C ASP A 282 17.86 -13.75 11.39
N LYS A 283 16.76 -13.25 10.80
CA LYS A 283 16.36 -13.60 9.43
C LYS A 283 17.35 -13.02 8.42
N ILE A 284 17.81 -11.79 8.63
CA ILE A 284 18.84 -11.14 7.80
C ILE A 284 20.16 -11.91 7.87
N LYS A 285 20.59 -12.30 9.08
CA LYS A 285 21.80 -13.11 9.27
C LYS A 285 21.71 -14.45 8.54
N ALA A 286 20.55 -15.11 8.58
CA ALA A 286 20.32 -16.34 7.82
C ALA A 286 20.39 -16.13 6.30
N PHE A 287 20.06 -14.93 5.80
CA PHE A 287 20.30 -14.58 4.39
C PHE A 287 21.77 -14.33 4.10
N GLU A 288 22.53 -13.67 4.98
CA GLU A 288 23.98 -13.50 4.82
C GLU A 288 24.75 -14.84 4.78
N GLU A 289 24.21 -15.89 5.40
CA GLU A 289 24.78 -17.25 5.32
C GLU A 289 24.47 -17.97 4.00
N LYS A 290 23.42 -17.56 3.28
CA LYS A 290 22.92 -18.24 2.06
C LYS A 290 23.19 -17.47 0.76
N LEU A 291 23.39 -16.16 0.84
CA LEU A 291 23.51 -15.24 -0.29
C LEU A 291 24.80 -14.45 -0.20
N ASN A 292 25.24 -13.87 -1.32
CA ASN A 292 26.27 -12.82 -1.33
C ASN A 292 25.70 -11.49 -0.82
N LEU A 293 25.23 -11.47 0.43
CA LEU A 293 24.56 -10.34 1.05
C LEU A 293 25.49 -9.68 2.07
N LYS A 294 25.50 -8.34 2.05
CA LYS A 294 26.09 -7.52 3.12
C LYS A 294 25.03 -6.58 3.69
N PHE A 295 24.65 -6.78 4.94
CA PHE A 295 23.72 -5.91 5.64
C PHE A 295 24.43 -4.69 6.24
N ILE A 296 23.92 -3.50 5.96
CA ILE A 296 24.51 -2.20 6.34
C ILE A 296 23.43 -1.33 7.01
N PRO A 297 23.19 -1.54 8.31
CA PRO A 297 22.29 -0.68 9.07
C PRO A 297 22.90 0.72 9.26
N ALA A 298 22.09 1.76 9.04
CA ALA A 298 22.44 3.17 9.22
C ALA A 298 21.52 3.80 10.28
N LEU A 299 22.11 4.18 11.43
CA LEU A 299 21.37 4.70 12.57
C LEU A 299 21.50 6.22 12.67
N SER A 300 20.35 6.90 12.60
CA SER A 300 20.29 8.36 12.50
C SER A 300 20.32 9.11 13.84
N ARG A 301 20.03 8.43 14.95
CA ARG A 301 19.96 9.00 16.30
C ARG A 301 20.64 8.14 17.36
N GLU A 302 21.45 7.18 16.93
CA GLU A 302 22.22 6.36 17.86
C GLU A 302 23.44 7.15 18.34
N GLU A 303 23.61 7.22 19.65
CA GLU A 303 24.73 7.89 20.32
C GLU A 303 25.58 6.90 21.11
N SER A 304 25.08 5.68 21.36
CA SER A 304 25.82 4.67 22.13
C SER A 304 27.17 4.38 21.49
N PRO A 305 28.27 4.38 22.26
CA PRO A 305 29.60 4.03 21.77
C PRO A 305 29.70 2.55 21.35
N GLU A 306 28.75 1.71 21.75
CA GLU A 306 28.65 0.30 21.35
C GLU A 306 28.34 0.15 19.87
N TRP A 307 27.63 1.12 19.28
CA TRP A 307 27.32 1.10 17.85
C TRP A 307 28.58 1.38 17.01
N LYS A 308 29.03 0.35 16.29
CA LYS A 308 30.17 0.42 15.36
C LYS A 308 29.77 0.46 13.88
N GLY A 309 28.47 0.36 13.58
CA GLY A 309 27.92 0.43 12.22
C GLY A 309 27.85 1.86 11.67
N GLU A 310 27.13 2.05 10.57
CA GLU A 310 26.99 3.37 9.95
C GLU A 310 26.15 4.30 10.83
N ARG A 311 26.61 5.55 10.95
CA ARG A 311 25.88 6.64 11.62
C ARG A 311 25.38 7.62 10.58
N GLY A 312 24.15 8.10 10.75
CA GLY A 312 23.48 8.97 9.80
C GLY A 312 22.36 8.25 9.06
N ARG A 313 22.04 8.73 7.85
CA ARG A 313 20.96 8.16 7.03
C ARG A 313 21.56 7.30 5.91
N VAL A 314 20.68 6.53 5.25
CA VAL A 314 21.05 5.61 4.17
C VAL A 314 21.83 6.27 3.02
N PRO A 315 21.49 7.50 2.55
CA PRO A 315 22.26 8.15 1.48
C PRO A 315 23.76 8.29 1.78
N GLN A 316 24.13 8.65 3.02
CA GLN A 316 25.55 8.77 3.41
C GLN A 316 26.25 7.40 3.41
N ALA A 317 25.56 6.34 3.82
CA ALA A 317 26.10 4.99 3.77
C ALA A 317 26.31 4.54 2.31
N ILE A 318 25.36 4.81 1.42
CA ILE A 318 25.51 4.55 -0.02
C ILE A 318 26.74 5.28 -0.58
N GLU A 319 26.91 6.55 -0.24
CA GLU A 319 28.05 7.34 -0.73
C GLU A 319 29.42 6.77 -0.32
N LYS A 320 29.47 6.09 0.83
CA LYS A 320 30.69 5.49 1.40
C LYS A 320 30.97 4.09 0.86
N HIS A 321 29.93 3.29 0.59
CA HIS A 321 30.08 1.87 0.23
C HIS A 321 30.02 1.61 -1.28
N ILE A 322 29.52 2.56 -2.08
CA ILE A 322 29.46 2.44 -3.54
C ILE A 322 30.39 3.47 -4.16
N GLU A 323 31.38 3.01 -4.93
CA GLU A 323 32.26 3.89 -5.71
C GLU A 323 31.66 4.19 -7.08
N ASP A 324 31.34 3.14 -7.84
CA ASP A 324 30.68 3.20 -9.14
C ASP A 324 29.56 2.16 -9.24
N GLY A 325 28.36 2.64 -9.52
CA GLY A 325 27.11 1.91 -9.55
C GLY A 325 26.58 1.64 -10.96
N SER A 326 27.36 1.89 -12.01
CA SER A 326 26.91 1.81 -13.41
C SER A 326 26.23 0.49 -13.80
N ASN A 327 26.60 -0.61 -13.14
CA ASN A 327 26.08 -1.96 -13.39
C ASN A 327 25.12 -2.46 -12.30
N TYR A 328 24.67 -1.58 -11.40
CA TYR A 328 23.78 -1.94 -10.29
C TYR A 328 22.31 -1.83 -10.70
N SER A 329 21.48 -2.63 -10.04
CA SER A 329 20.04 -2.38 -9.93
C SER A 329 19.69 -2.09 -8.47
N ALA A 330 18.71 -1.21 -8.23
CA ALA A 330 18.32 -0.82 -6.88
C ALA A 330 16.83 -1.05 -6.63
N TYR A 331 16.51 -1.52 -5.43
CA TYR A 331 15.14 -1.74 -4.95
C TYR A 331 14.94 -1.00 -3.64
N LEU A 332 14.06 0.01 -3.66
CA LEU A 332 13.92 0.98 -2.59
C LEU A 332 12.52 0.97 -2.01
N CYS A 333 12.39 0.94 -0.69
CA CYS A 333 11.07 0.96 -0.06
C CYS A 333 11.05 1.80 1.22
N GLY A 334 10.13 2.77 1.29
CA GLY A 334 10.03 3.68 2.43
C GLY A 334 9.21 4.93 2.15
N SER A 335 9.40 5.96 2.98
CA SER A 335 8.68 7.22 2.81
C SER A 335 9.16 7.98 1.57
N PRO A 336 8.30 8.81 0.92
CA PRO A 336 8.67 9.57 -0.27
C PRO A 336 9.98 10.34 -0.13
N ALA A 337 10.14 11.09 0.96
CA ALA A 337 11.34 11.89 1.21
C ALA A 337 12.61 11.04 1.38
N MET A 338 12.50 9.84 1.93
CA MET A 338 13.63 8.91 2.01
C MET A 338 14.00 8.41 0.62
N ILE A 339 13.02 7.92 -0.13
CA ILE A 339 13.23 7.39 -1.48
C ILE A 339 13.91 8.44 -2.36
N ASP A 340 13.38 9.67 -2.39
CA ASP A 340 13.94 10.75 -3.20
C ASP A 340 15.43 10.99 -2.85
N SER A 341 15.77 11.05 -1.57
CA SER A 341 17.16 11.23 -1.12
C SER A 341 18.09 10.06 -1.46
N ILE A 342 17.58 8.84 -1.52
CA ILE A 342 18.37 7.65 -1.88
C ILE A 342 18.57 7.59 -3.40
N VAL A 343 17.53 7.90 -4.18
CA VAL A 343 17.61 7.98 -5.64
C VAL A 343 18.68 9.00 -6.04
N GLU A 344 18.68 10.20 -5.44
CA GLU A 344 19.71 11.21 -5.68
C GLU A 344 21.13 10.68 -5.41
N ALA A 345 21.32 9.98 -4.28
CA ALA A 345 22.62 9.40 -3.93
C ALA A 345 23.06 8.29 -4.90
N LEU A 346 22.14 7.43 -5.35
CA LEU A 346 22.44 6.36 -6.31
C LEU A 346 22.77 6.90 -7.69
N VAL A 347 22.02 7.90 -8.18
CA VAL A 347 22.29 8.55 -9.46
C VAL A 347 23.66 9.26 -9.44
N LYS A 348 24.01 9.90 -8.32
CA LYS A 348 25.35 10.48 -8.12
C LYS A 348 26.47 9.43 -8.16
N LYS A 349 26.14 8.16 -7.89
CA LYS A 349 27.03 6.99 -8.03
C LYS A 349 26.86 6.27 -9.37
N ASN A 350 26.27 6.91 -10.39
CA ASN A 350 26.06 6.37 -11.73
C ASN A 350 25.11 5.17 -11.82
N VAL A 351 24.29 4.87 -10.81
CA VAL A 351 23.26 3.83 -10.96
C VAL A 351 22.27 4.25 -12.05
N PRO A 352 22.01 3.41 -13.08
CA PRO A 352 21.10 3.75 -14.16
C PRO A 352 19.68 4.02 -13.63
N PRO A 353 19.07 5.18 -13.92
CA PRO A 353 17.74 5.53 -13.39
C PRO A 353 16.64 4.53 -13.74
N ASP A 354 16.72 3.90 -14.91
CA ASP A 354 15.82 2.85 -15.39
C ASP A 354 15.97 1.52 -14.62
N LYS A 355 17.04 1.37 -13.82
CA LYS A 355 17.27 0.23 -12.93
C LYS A 355 17.06 0.56 -11.45
N ILE A 356 16.43 1.69 -11.14
CA ILE A 356 16.06 2.06 -9.77
C ILE A 356 14.55 1.88 -9.61
N TYR A 357 14.18 0.78 -8.98
CA TYR A 357 12.80 0.43 -8.67
C TYR A 357 12.46 0.90 -7.25
N TYR A 358 11.30 1.49 -7.05
CA TYR A 358 10.90 1.96 -5.73
C TYR A 358 9.39 1.89 -5.48
N ASP A 359 9.03 1.73 -4.20
CA ASP A 359 7.66 1.89 -3.71
C ASP A 359 7.63 2.92 -2.57
N LYS A 360 6.66 3.84 -2.65
CA LYS A 360 6.50 4.98 -1.75
C LYS A 360 5.27 4.77 -0.87
N PHE A 361 5.47 4.70 0.45
CA PHE A 361 4.41 4.49 1.46
C PHE A 361 4.09 5.72 2.29
#